data_AF-A0A7X8AL80-F1
#
_entry.id   AF-A0A7X8AL80-F1
#
_cell.length_a   1.000
_cell.length_b   1.000
_cell.length_c   1.000
_cell.angle_alpha   90.00
_cell.angle_beta   90.00
_cell.angle_gamma   90.00
#
_symmetry.space_group_name_H-M   'P 1'
#
loop_
_entity.id
_entity.type
_entity.pdbx_description
1 polymer ?
#
loop_
_entity_poly.entity_id
_entity_poly.type
_entity_poly.pdbx_seq_one_letter_code
_entity_poly.pdbx_strand_id
1 'polypeptide(L)'
;MRRITWSACYLSRRGTLVTGLWLGLALAPAAAGRDALPPPTSVLAELTAAARSTKPADVKHRLNRADSLLDHGAAVDERDDLGRNILHWAVITASTATRRAEQERGIEVLEHLLRHGADPNCRDVFGNVPLDYEGFAPYETIQDLLLENGAEGREVNTVAHRLAEQVAQLETASTAGDMDRLRALLEAGIPIGTSLDIRLTSAVGSARSRAGELVEGVICAPVTVNGRAVFGAGTRIRGTVLRTQKCRNAYDRANLMLDLCDVILPNGSHLCLTTRLQSVDNARETVRDGLIIGIAYPHNTASRISMGFHMLGKLYPAVGYAFDSAMYAFGLTYHREIDYPAGTELTVQVQLPCRFAPPAGVTPWPELTLDEATAAHLRSGPGRTESADGRPGDCVNIVLLGTAAQLRQGFEAAGWTPAEKTGMVYGAKTFLAVLQQKGYATAPVSTFLMGDRPPDLVFQKQLNTFAKRHHVRIWRLSEPVGGETAWLAAATHDVGIGAEKAGLSWYHRIDSHIDRERDKIAADLMFTGLPRGVCWLDRPDFPRTAKNATGDDLVTDGRMLVLAFPAHAATAGTGSAD
;
A
#
# COMPACT_ATOMS: atom_id res chain seq x y z
N MET A 1 20.77 -19.73 -57.04
CA MET A 1 19.76 -18.66 -57.21
C MET A 1 20.22 -17.43 -56.42
N ARG A 2 20.65 -16.38 -57.12
CA ARG A 2 21.04 -15.05 -56.59
C ARG A 2 19.96 -14.05 -56.97
N ARG A 3 19.94 -12.90 -56.27
CA ARG A 3 19.34 -11.56 -56.57
C ARG A 3 18.21 -11.18 -55.59
N ILE A 4 18.06 -9.95 -55.08
CA ILE A 4 18.45 -8.60 -55.53
C ILE A 4 18.51 -7.65 -54.30
N THR A 5 19.45 -6.71 -54.33
CA THR A 5 19.51 -5.46 -53.54
C THR A 5 18.82 -4.32 -54.28
N TRP A 6 18.14 -3.40 -53.58
CA TRP A 6 17.88 -2.04 -54.08
C TRP A 6 18.30 -0.99 -53.06
N SER A 7 19.21 -0.12 -53.51
CA SER A 7 19.56 1.15 -52.87
C SER A 7 18.70 2.26 -53.47
N ALA A 8 18.26 3.20 -52.64
CA ALA A 8 17.79 4.50 -53.10
C ALA A 8 18.73 5.58 -52.56
N CYS A 9 19.34 6.31 -53.50
CA CYS A 9 20.20 7.46 -53.29
C CYS A 9 19.34 8.73 -53.50
N TYR A 10 19.47 9.73 -52.63
CA TYR A 10 18.99 11.09 -52.93
C TYR A 10 20.06 12.11 -52.54
N LEU A 11 20.41 12.96 -53.50
CA LEU A 11 21.49 13.95 -53.48
C LEU A 11 21.06 15.27 -52.81
N SER A 12 21.98 15.79 -52.00
CA SER A 12 22.38 17.17 -51.64
C SER A 12 21.53 18.40 -52.09
N ARG A 13 21.47 19.41 -51.19
CA ARG A 13 21.75 20.84 -51.51
C ARG A 13 21.97 21.71 -50.25
N ARG A 14 23.19 22.25 -50.13
CA ARG A 14 23.65 23.57 -49.61
C ARG A 14 23.01 24.21 -48.35
N GLY A 15 23.86 24.61 -47.39
CA GLY A 15 23.60 25.71 -46.45
C GLY A 15 24.54 25.71 -45.23
N THR A 16 25.14 26.85 -44.92
CA THR A 16 26.41 27.01 -44.19
C THR A 16 26.24 27.40 -42.71
N LEU A 17 27.13 26.87 -41.85
CA LEU A 17 27.67 27.33 -40.55
C LEU A 17 26.82 28.20 -39.60
N VAL A 18 26.61 27.70 -38.36
CA VAL A 18 26.98 28.44 -37.13
C VAL A 18 27.60 27.47 -36.12
N THR A 19 28.78 27.85 -35.64
CA THR A 19 29.64 27.23 -34.64
C THR A 19 29.04 27.28 -33.24
N GLY A 20 29.11 26.17 -32.51
CA GLY A 20 28.82 26.10 -31.08
C GLY A 20 29.55 24.93 -30.43
N LEU A 21 30.69 25.24 -29.83
CA LEU A 21 31.60 24.35 -29.13
C LEU A 21 30.92 23.71 -27.90
N TRP A 22 30.81 22.38 -27.84
CA TRP A 22 30.65 21.65 -26.58
C TRP A 22 31.71 20.57 -26.50
N LEU A 23 32.57 20.71 -25.49
CA LEU A 23 33.68 19.84 -25.16
C LEU A 23 33.11 18.54 -24.54
N GLY A 24 32.93 17.50 -25.35
CA GLY A 24 32.64 16.15 -24.89
C GLY A 24 33.92 15.32 -24.92
N LEU A 25 34.51 15.07 -23.74
CA LEU A 25 35.64 14.17 -23.56
C LEU A 25 35.17 12.73 -23.86
N ALA A 26 35.39 12.25 -25.08
CA ALA A 26 35.15 10.86 -25.45
C ALA A 26 36.31 10.00 -24.93
N LEU A 27 36.15 9.42 -23.74
CA LEU A 27 36.96 8.28 -23.32
C LEU A 27 36.38 7.02 -23.96
N ALA A 28 37.19 6.39 -24.82
CA ALA A 28 36.88 5.13 -25.47
C ALA A 28 36.56 4.02 -24.44
N PRO A 29 35.67 3.07 -24.75
CA PRO A 29 35.48 1.92 -23.88
C PRO A 29 36.74 1.05 -23.94
N ALA A 30 37.36 0.85 -22.79
CA ALA A 30 38.46 -0.09 -22.63
C ALA A 30 37.99 -1.50 -23.03
N ALA A 31 38.85 -2.18 -23.80
CA ALA A 31 38.63 -3.50 -24.33
C ALA A 31 38.24 -4.50 -23.23
N ALA A 32 37.13 -5.20 -23.47
CA ALA A 32 36.70 -6.33 -22.67
C ALA A 32 37.77 -7.42 -22.67
N GLY A 33 38.28 -7.73 -21.48
CA GLY A 33 38.91 -9.02 -21.22
C GLY A 33 37.87 -10.12 -21.47
N ARG A 34 38.10 -10.90 -22.52
CA ARG A 34 37.50 -12.23 -22.67
C ARG A 34 38.23 -13.19 -21.73
N ASP A 35 37.49 -14.19 -21.28
CA ASP A 35 37.89 -15.30 -20.39
C ASP A 35 37.61 -15.07 -18.89
N ALA A 36 36.33 -14.92 -18.56
CA ALA A 36 35.77 -15.53 -17.36
C ALA A 36 34.78 -16.62 -17.80
N LEU A 37 34.98 -17.86 -17.34
CA LEU A 37 33.97 -18.92 -17.51
C LEU A 37 32.60 -18.40 -17.01
N PRO A 38 31.46 -18.82 -17.61
CA PRO A 38 30.17 -18.60 -16.98
C PRO A 38 30.21 -19.20 -15.56
N PRO A 39 29.60 -18.54 -14.56
CA PRO A 39 29.60 -19.06 -13.19
C PRO A 39 29.02 -20.49 -13.17
N PRO A 40 29.44 -21.34 -12.22
CA PRO A 40 29.11 -22.76 -12.22
C PRO A 40 27.59 -22.97 -12.36
N THR A 41 27.20 -23.84 -13.29
CA THR A 41 25.82 -24.27 -13.51
C THR A 41 25.32 -24.99 -12.27
N SER A 42 24.73 -24.22 -11.36
CA SER A 42 24.17 -24.70 -10.11
C SER A 42 22.67 -25.00 -10.29
N VAL A 43 22.16 -25.97 -9.54
CA VAL A 43 20.73 -26.34 -9.61
C VAL A 43 19.86 -25.14 -9.20
N LEU A 44 20.30 -24.43 -8.16
CA LEU A 44 19.66 -23.20 -7.69
C LEU A 44 19.56 -22.15 -8.80
N ALA A 45 20.64 -21.95 -9.57
CA ALA A 45 20.66 -20.96 -10.64
C ALA A 45 19.67 -21.29 -11.77
N GLU A 46 19.58 -22.57 -12.17
CA GLU A 46 18.64 -23.01 -13.20
C GLU A 46 17.18 -22.87 -12.75
N LEU A 47 16.85 -23.27 -11.52
CA LEU A 47 15.51 -23.12 -10.94
C LEU A 47 15.12 -21.66 -10.75
N THR A 48 16.03 -20.83 -10.25
CA THR A 48 15.81 -19.38 -10.13
C THR A 48 15.52 -18.75 -11.48
N ALA A 49 16.27 -19.12 -12.51
CA ALA A 49 16.07 -18.61 -13.86
C ALA A 49 14.76 -19.15 -14.49
N ALA A 50 14.37 -20.38 -14.18
CA ALA A 50 13.10 -20.97 -14.60
C ALA A 50 11.92 -20.20 -14.01
N ALA A 51 11.91 -19.96 -12.69
CA ALA A 51 10.89 -19.20 -11.98
C ALA A 51 10.68 -17.77 -12.54
N ARG A 52 11.75 -17.16 -13.05
CA ARG A 52 11.71 -15.79 -13.61
C ARG A 52 11.34 -15.75 -15.09
N SER A 53 11.36 -16.89 -15.78
CA SER A 53 11.10 -16.96 -17.20
C SER A 53 9.61 -16.81 -17.52
N THR A 54 9.30 -16.10 -18.61
CA THR A 54 7.93 -15.98 -19.13
C THR A 54 7.65 -16.94 -20.28
N LYS A 55 8.65 -17.70 -20.72
CA LYS A 55 8.57 -18.58 -21.89
C LYS A 55 8.51 -20.05 -21.45
N PRO A 56 7.41 -20.77 -21.68
CA PRO A 56 7.29 -22.17 -21.25
C PRO A 56 8.41 -23.09 -21.75
N ALA A 57 8.89 -22.89 -22.98
CA ALA A 57 10.00 -23.66 -23.53
C ALA A 57 11.32 -23.45 -22.77
N ASP A 58 11.57 -22.23 -22.29
CA ASP A 58 12.77 -21.92 -21.49
C ASP A 58 12.64 -22.52 -20.08
N VAL A 59 11.45 -22.42 -19.47
CA VAL A 59 11.15 -23.10 -18.19
C VAL A 59 11.45 -24.59 -18.30
N LYS A 60 10.91 -25.28 -19.32
CA LYS A 60 11.15 -26.71 -19.55
C LYS A 60 12.64 -27.03 -19.74
N HIS A 61 13.34 -26.24 -20.55
CA HIS A 61 14.76 -26.43 -20.80
C HIS A 61 15.59 -26.30 -19.51
N ARG A 62 15.27 -25.33 -18.66
CA ARG A 62 15.95 -25.13 -17.36
C ARG A 62 15.65 -26.23 -16.36
N LEU A 63 14.40 -26.69 -16.27
CA LEU A 63 14.03 -27.84 -15.46
C LEU A 63 14.80 -29.09 -15.90
N ASN A 64 14.94 -29.33 -17.20
CA ASN A 64 15.73 -30.45 -17.71
C ASN A 64 17.23 -30.33 -17.39
N ARG A 65 17.77 -29.11 -17.40
CA ARG A 65 19.16 -28.88 -17.00
C ARG A 65 19.35 -29.09 -15.50
N ALA A 66 18.44 -28.60 -14.68
CA ALA A 66 18.44 -28.85 -13.24
C ALA A 66 18.44 -30.36 -12.94
N ASP A 67 17.54 -31.11 -13.58
CA ASP A 67 17.46 -32.57 -13.44
C ASP A 67 18.76 -33.27 -13.85
N SER A 68 19.31 -32.90 -15.00
CA SER A 68 20.60 -33.45 -15.45
C SER A 68 21.74 -33.11 -14.50
N LEU A 69 21.76 -31.94 -13.87
CA LEU A 69 22.77 -31.60 -12.87
C LEU A 69 22.65 -32.49 -11.62
N LEU A 70 21.43 -32.82 -11.20
CA LEU A 70 21.19 -33.75 -10.09
C LEU A 70 21.70 -35.16 -10.40
N ASP A 71 21.48 -35.66 -11.63
CA ASP A 71 22.03 -36.95 -12.08
C ASP A 71 23.56 -36.99 -12.00
N HIS A 72 24.23 -35.84 -12.13
CA HIS A 72 25.68 -35.70 -12.01
C HIS A 72 26.15 -35.35 -10.60
N GLY A 73 25.27 -35.47 -9.59
CA GLY A 73 25.62 -35.28 -8.18
C GLY A 73 25.78 -33.81 -7.77
N ALA A 74 25.09 -32.88 -8.44
CA ALA A 74 25.07 -31.48 -8.00
C ALA A 74 24.51 -31.36 -6.57
N ALA A 75 25.04 -30.39 -5.83
CA ALA A 75 24.66 -30.13 -4.44
C ALA A 75 23.20 -29.64 -4.33
N VAL A 76 22.54 -30.01 -3.23
CA VAL A 76 21.13 -29.65 -2.98
C VAL A 76 20.92 -28.69 -1.80
N ASP A 77 22.00 -28.30 -1.14
CA ASP A 77 22.01 -27.44 0.05
C ASP A 77 22.27 -25.96 -0.25
N GLU A 78 22.42 -25.60 -1.53
CA GLU A 78 22.62 -24.23 -1.99
C GLU A 78 21.47 -23.30 -1.56
N ARG A 79 21.81 -22.06 -1.19
CA ARG A 79 20.87 -21.00 -0.81
C ARG A 79 21.20 -19.69 -1.51
N ASP A 80 20.19 -18.90 -1.79
CA ASP A 80 20.36 -17.55 -2.32
C ASP A 80 20.57 -16.49 -1.22
N ASP A 81 20.71 -15.23 -1.60
CA ASP A 81 20.95 -14.09 -0.69
C ASP A 81 19.80 -13.84 0.31
N LEU A 82 18.61 -14.39 0.06
CA LEU A 82 17.47 -14.34 0.97
C LEU A 82 17.35 -15.64 1.79
N GLY A 83 18.35 -16.52 1.75
CA GLY A 83 18.36 -17.78 2.48
C GLY A 83 17.46 -18.87 1.90
N ARG A 84 16.89 -18.65 0.70
CA ARG A 84 16.02 -19.64 0.06
C ARG A 84 16.84 -20.75 -0.55
N ASN A 85 16.53 -21.98 -0.20
CA ASN A 85 17.12 -23.15 -0.84
C ASN A 85 16.47 -23.45 -2.21
N ILE A 86 16.99 -24.49 -2.86
CA ILE A 86 16.49 -24.98 -4.15
C ILE A 86 15.01 -25.39 -4.15
N LEU A 87 14.46 -25.89 -3.04
CA LEU A 87 13.07 -26.33 -2.97
C LEU A 87 12.11 -25.15 -3.04
N HIS A 88 12.45 -24.00 -2.47
CA HIS A 88 11.66 -22.77 -2.65
C HIS A 88 11.47 -22.47 -4.14
N TRP A 89 12.58 -22.52 -4.89
CA TRP A 89 12.55 -22.19 -6.32
C TRP A 89 11.91 -23.29 -7.17
N ALA A 90 12.03 -24.56 -6.80
CA ALA A 90 11.32 -25.67 -7.43
C ALA A 90 9.81 -25.51 -7.27
N VAL A 91 9.34 -25.25 -6.05
CA VAL A 91 7.93 -24.99 -5.73
C VAL A 91 7.42 -23.78 -6.51
N ILE A 92 8.11 -22.62 -6.42
CA ILE A 92 7.73 -21.42 -7.18
C ILE A 92 7.63 -21.71 -8.69
N THR A 93 8.59 -22.45 -9.25
CA THR A 93 8.61 -22.76 -10.69
C THR A 93 7.43 -23.65 -11.08
N ALA A 94 7.20 -24.73 -10.33
CA ALA A 94 6.12 -25.68 -10.61
C ALA A 94 4.74 -25.02 -10.46
N SER A 95 4.56 -24.19 -9.43
CA SER A 95 3.27 -23.57 -9.08
C SER A 95 2.93 -22.35 -9.92
N THR A 96 3.93 -21.68 -10.50
CA THR A 96 3.70 -20.55 -11.41
C THR A 96 3.66 -20.96 -12.89
N ALA A 97 3.95 -22.24 -13.20
CA ALA A 97 3.91 -22.77 -14.56
C ALA A 97 2.54 -22.54 -15.22
N THR A 98 2.56 -22.09 -16.48
CA THR A 98 1.32 -21.71 -17.19
C THR A 98 0.64 -22.87 -17.90
N ARG A 99 1.37 -23.96 -18.18
CA ARG A 99 0.84 -25.16 -18.83
C ARG A 99 1.20 -26.39 -18.01
N ARG A 100 0.34 -27.40 -18.14
CA ARG A 100 0.42 -28.67 -17.44
C ARG A 100 1.74 -29.40 -17.63
N ALA A 101 2.32 -29.37 -18.83
CA ALA A 101 3.57 -30.07 -19.11
C ALA A 101 4.77 -29.52 -18.32
N GLU A 102 4.91 -28.20 -18.20
CA GLU A 102 5.98 -27.60 -17.39
C GLU A 102 5.71 -27.75 -15.89
N GLN A 103 4.44 -27.77 -15.49
CA GLN A 103 4.04 -28.06 -14.12
C GLN A 103 4.40 -29.49 -13.71
N GLU A 104 3.98 -30.49 -14.49
CA GLU A 104 4.31 -31.91 -14.26
C GLU A 104 5.83 -32.10 -14.20
N ARG A 105 6.56 -31.48 -15.14
CA ARG A 105 8.02 -31.52 -15.12
C ARG A 105 8.63 -30.85 -13.88
N GLY A 106 8.04 -29.75 -13.41
CA GLY A 106 8.45 -29.09 -12.18
C GLY A 106 8.24 -29.98 -10.95
N ILE A 107 7.13 -30.72 -10.90
CA ILE A 107 6.83 -31.70 -9.84
C ILE A 107 7.82 -32.86 -9.87
N GLU A 108 8.16 -33.39 -11.06
CA GLU A 108 9.19 -34.44 -11.19
C GLU A 108 10.55 -33.99 -10.64
N VAL A 109 10.97 -32.77 -10.97
CA VAL A 109 12.23 -32.20 -10.45
C VAL A 109 12.12 -31.99 -8.93
N LEU A 110 10.98 -31.50 -8.42
CA LEU A 110 10.75 -31.34 -6.99
C LEU A 110 10.87 -32.67 -6.23
N GLU A 111 10.28 -33.74 -6.76
CA GLU A 111 10.38 -35.09 -6.20
C GLU A 111 11.83 -35.61 -6.21
N HIS A 112 12.55 -35.37 -7.32
CA HIS A 112 13.95 -35.74 -7.44
C HIS A 112 14.82 -35.04 -6.40
N LEU A 113 14.58 -33.74 -6.16
CA LEU A 113 15.29 -32.97 -5.12
C LEU A 113 15.06 -33.52 -3.71
N LEU A 114 13.81 -33.85 -3.37
CA LEU A 114 13.47 -34.44 -2.07
C LEU A 114 14.15 -35.80 -1.88
N ARG A 115 14.18 -36.64 -2.92
CA ARG A 115 14.91 -37.93 -2.91
C ARG A 115 16.42 -37.76 -2.69
N HIS A 116 17.00 -36.65 -3.13
CA HIS A 116 18.41 -36.31 -2.91
C HIS A 116 18.68 -35.56 -1.59
N GLY A 117 17.69 -35.46 -0.70
CA GLY A 117 17.87 -34.92 0.65
C GLY A 117 17.81 -33.40 0.75
N ALA A 118 17.19 -32.72 -0.22
CA ALA A 118 16.92 -31.29 -0.10
C ALA A 118 15.99 -31.02 1.10
N ASP A 119 16.35 -30.06 1.95
CA ASP A 119 15.64 -29.77 3.21
C ASP A 119 14.30 -29.05 2.98
N PRO A 120 13.14 -29.69 3.22
CA PRO A 120 11.82 -29.08 3.01
C PRO A 120 11.43 -28.06 4.09
N ASN A 121 12.22 -27.94 5.16
CA ASN A 121 11.99 -27.02 6.27
C ASN A 121 13.00 -25.88 6.33
N CYS A 122 13.83 -25.73 5.30
CA CYS A 122 14.74 -24.60 5.18
C CYS A 122 13.94 -23.30 5.23
N ARG A 123 14.30 -22.40 6.16
CA ARG A 123 13.68 -21.08 6.29
C ARG A 123 14.49 -20.02 5.57
N ASP A 124 13.79 -19.19 4.81
CA ASP A 124 14.34 -17.94 4.26
C ASP A 124 14.42 -16.83 5.33
N VAL A 125 14.91 -15.64 4.95
CA VAL A 125 15.01 -14.47 5.85
C VAL A 125 13.66 -13.94 6.35
N PHE A 126 12.56 -14.34 5.71
CA PHE A 126 11.18 -14.00 6.09
C PHE A 126 10.55 -15.12 6.95
N GLY A 127 11.30 -16.17 7.26
CA GLY A 127 10.85 -17.33 8.00
C GLY A 127 9.91 -18.25 7.22
N ASN A 128 9.80 -18.06 5.90
CA ASN A 128 9.00 -18.91 5.02
C ASN A 128 9.80 -20.16 4.66
N VAL A 129 9.10 -21.31 4.61
CA VAL A 129 9.61 -22.57 4.06
C VAL A 129 9.09 -22.78 2.63
N PRO A 130 9.61 -23.75 1.86
CA PRO A 130 9.10 -24.04 0.51
C PRO A 130 7.58 -24.18 0.43
N LEU A 131 6.94 -24.81 1.43
CA LEU A 131 5.48 -24.99 1.48
C LEU A 131 4.71 -23.66 1.55
N ASP A 132 5.28 -22.60 2.15
CA ASP A 132 4.60 -21.30 2.28
C ASP A 132 4.44 -20.56 0.94
N TYR A 133 5.24 -20.93 -0.06
CA TYR A 133 5.16 -20.38 -1.40
C TYR A 133 4.02 -20.97 -2.25
N GLU A 134 3.31 -22.00 -1.75
CA GLU A 134 2.06 -22.49 -2.36
C GLU A 134 0.88 -21.51 -2.17
N GLY A 135 0.96 -20.66 -1.13
CA GLY A 135 -0.05 -19.64 -0.82
C GLY A 135 -1.46 -20.22 -0.61
N PHE A 136 -2.49 -19.47 -1.03
CA PHE A 136 -3.90 -19.76 -0.72
C PHE A 136 -4.61 -20.75 -1.69
N ALA A 137 -3.96 -21.15 -2.78
CA ALA A 137 -4.52 -22.14 -3.71
C ALA A 137 -3.41 -23.12 -4.06
N PRO A 138 -3.09 -24.03 -3.12
CA PRO A 138 -2.01 -24.99 -3.27
C PRO A 138 -2.33 -25.96 -4.40
N TYR A 139 -1.30 -26.39 -5.11
CA TYR A 139 -1.43 -27.58 -5.93
C TYR A 139 -1.33 -28.78 -4.99
N GLU A 140 -2.45 -29.49 -4.83
CA GLU A 140 -2.56 -30.64 -3.91
C GLU A 140 -1.34 -31.57 -4.03
N THR A 141 -0.92 -31.89 -5.26
CA THR A 141 0.25 -32.74 -5.49
C THR A 141 1.56 -32.18 -4.94
N ILE A 142 1.81 -30.86 -5.04
CA ILE A 142 3.02 -30.22 -4.50
C ILE A 142 2.95 -30.19 -2.97
N GLN A 143 1.77 -29.83 -2.45
CA GLN A 143 1.53 -29.80 -1.01
C GLN A 143 1.70 -31.19 -0.37
N ASP A 144 1.05 -32.21 -0.92
CA ASP A 144 1.11 -33.59 -0.45
C ASP A 144 2.56 -34.08 -0.48
N LEU A 145 3.27 -33.87 -1.60
CA LEU A 145 4.67 -34.26 -1.73
C LEU A 145 5.56 -33.62 -0.65
N LEU A 146 5.37 -32.32 -0.38
CA LEU A 146 6.12 -31.63 0.67
C LEU A 146 5.75 -32.15 2.07
N LEU A 147 4.45 -32.30 2.38
CA LEU A 147 3.97 -32.78 3.68
C LEU A 147 4.40 -34.23 3.96
N GLU A 148 4.32 -35.12 2.97
CA GLU A 148 4.80 -36.51 3.06
C GLU A 148 6.30 -36.59 3.31
N ASN A 149 7.07 -35.59 2.87
CA ASN A 149 8.50 -35.45 3.15
C ASN A 149 8.79 -34.60 4.40
N GLY A 150 7.79 -34.35 5.24
CA GLY A 150 7.95 -33.71 6.55
C GLY A 150 8.05 -32.19 6.52
N ALA A 151 7.55 -31.53 5.46
CA ALA A 151 7.46 -30.07 5.43
C ALA A 151 6.47 -29.53 6.45
N GLU A 152 6.87 -28.47 7.15
CA GLU A 152 6.10 -27.79 8.18
C GLU A 152 5.88 -26.32 7.78
N GLY A 153 4.72 -26.03 7.19
CA GLY A 153 4.37 -24.69 6.72
C GLY A 153 4.14 -23.68 7.87
N ARG A 154 4.35 -22.39 7.60
CA ARG A 154 4.14 -21.28 8.54
C ARG A 154 2.67 -21.01 8.84
N GLU A 155 1.76 -21.18 7.88
CA GLU A 155 0.30 -21.09 8.08
C GLU A 155 -0.36 -22.44 8.43
N VAL A 156 0.24 -23.56 8.03
CA VAL A 156 -0.27 -24.92 8.32
C VAL A 156 0.11 -25.37 9.73
N ASN A 157 1.16 -24.80 10.34
CA ASN A 157 1.34 -24.80 11.78
C ASN A 157 0.53 -23.66 12.40
N THR A 158 -0.76 -23.96 12.54
CA THR A 158 -1.83 -23.19 13.16
C THR A 158 -1.33 -22.19 14.21
N VAL A 159 -1.95 -21.01 14.23
CA VAL A 159 -1.90 -20.09 15.38
C VAL A 159 -2.04 -20.87 16.70
N ALA A 160 -2.81 -21.96 16.71
CA ALA A 160 -2.96 -22.88 17.84
C ALA A 160 -1.65 -23.58 18.27
N HIS A 161 -0.77 -24.05 17.38
CA HIS A 161 0.51 -24.68 17.78
C HIS A 161 1.48 -23.67 18.39
N ARG A 162 1.63 -22.48 17.79
CA ARG A 162 2.51 -21.43 18.35
C ARG A 162 1.92 -20.78 19.60
N LEU A 163 0.58 -20.67 19.69
CA LEU A 163 -0.10 -20.30 20.92
C LEU A 163 0.09 -21.39 21.99
N ALA A 164 0.00 -22.67 21.63
CA ALA A 164 0.24 -23.78 22.55
C ALA A 164 1.68 -23.77 23.07
N GLU A 165 2.67 -23.47 22.21
CA GLU A 165 4.06 -23.29 22.63
C GLU A 165 4.20 -22.11 23.61
N GLN A 166 3.57 -20.96 23.31
CA GLN A 166 3.57 -19.82 24.24
C GLN A 166 2.88 -20.12 25.57
N VAL A 167 1.75 -20.84 25.53
CA VAL A 167 1.04 -21.29 26.73
C VAL A 167 1.92 -22.25 27.52
N ALA A 168 2.58 -23.22 26.87
CA ALA A 168 3.50 -24.14 27.53
C ALA A 168 4.71 -23.42 28.17
N GLN A 169 5.23 -22.37 27.52
CA GLN A 169 6.30 -21.54 28.09
C GLN A 169 5.81 -20.75 29.32
N LEU A 170 4.57 -20.22 29.29
CA LEU A 170 3.93 -19.55 30.43
C LEU A 170 3.67 -20.52 31.58
N GLU A 171 3.15 -21.72 31.29
CA GLU A 171 2.90 -22.78 32.28
C GLU A 171 4.19 -23.25 32.96
N THR A 172 5.25 -23.47 32.17
CA THR A 172 6.56 -23.87 32.69
C THR A 172 7.13 -22.80 33.63
N ALA A 173 7.09 -21.53 33.23
CA ALA A 173 7.56 -20.42 34.08
C ALA A 173 6.70 -20.25 35.34
N SER A 174 5.39 -20.44 35.23
CA SER A 174 4.45 -20.43 36.36
C SER A 174 4.73 -21.55 37.36
N THR A 175 4.91 -22.79 36.87
CA THR A 175 5.20 -23.95 37.72
C THR A 175 6.56 -23.84 38.39
N ALA A 176 7.54 -23.23 37.71
CA ALA A 176 8.85 -22.92 38.29
C ALA A 176 8.83 -21.76 39.31
N GLY A 177 7.71 -21.02 39.45
CA GLY A 177 7.64 -19.82 40.28
C GLY A 177 8.53 -18.67 39.78
N ASP A 178 8.97 -18.73 38.52
CA ASP A 178 9.88 -17.77 37.91
C ASP A 178 9.09 -16.53 37.47
N MET A 179 8.75 -15.69 38.44
CA MET A 179 7.93 -14.50 38.25
C MET A 179 8.59 -13.48 37.32
N ASP A 180 9.92 -13.42 37.27
CA ASP A 180 10.66 -12.55 36.35
C ASP A 180 10.53 -13.06 34.91
N ARG A 181 10.64 -14.37 34.69
CA ARG A 181 10.39 -14.97 33.37
C ARG A 181 8.93 -14.83 32.96
N LEU A 182 7.98 -15.06 33.86
CA LEU A 182 6.55 -14.81 33.61
C LEU A 182 6.29 -13.37 33.19
N ARG A 183 6.81 -12.41 33.95
CA ARG A 183 6.73 -10.98 33.65
C ARG A 183 7.37 -10.67 32.29
N ALA A 184 8.53 -11.22 31.99
CA ALA A 184 9.19 -11.04 30.70
C ALA A 184 8.42 -11.70 29.53
N LEU A 185 7.75 -12.84 29.76
CA LEU A 185 6.87 -13.49 28.76
C LEU A 185 5.60 -12.66 28.51
N LEU A 186 5.17 -11.80 29.45
CA LEU A 186 3.93 -11.02 29.37
C LEU A 186 4.11 -9.52 29.03
N GLU A 187 5.21 -8.88 29.43
CA GLU A 187 5.39 -7.42 29.32
C GLU A 187 6.14 -6.92 28.06
N ALA A 188 6.91 -7.78 27.37
CA ALA A 188 7.88 -7.35 26.37
C ALA A 188 7.54 -7.80 24.94
N GLY A 189 6.35 -7.49 24.42
CA GLY A 189 5.98 -7.94 23.08
C GLY A 189 5.01 -7.07 22.29
N ILE A 190 5.07 -7.23 20.97
CA ILE A 190 4.09 -6.73 20.01
C ILE A 190 2.91 -7.72 20.02
N PRO A 191 1.71 -7.31 20.45
CA PRO A 191 0.58 -8.23 20.57
C PRO A 191 0.00 -8.61 19.21
N ILE A 192 -0.74 -9.73 19.18
CA ILE A 192 -1.64 -10.06 18.07
C ILE A 192 -2.61 -8.90 17.84
N GLY A 193 -2.95 -8.66 16.58
CA GLY A 193 -3.86 -7.58 16.22
C GLY A 193 -3.20 -6.22 16.05
N THR A 194 -1.92 -6.07 16.42
CA THR A 194 -1.16 -4.83 16.14
C THR A 194 -1.16 -4.56 14.65
N SER A 195 -1.68 -3.40 14.25
CA SER A 195 -1.69 -2.94 12.86
C SER A 195 -0.44 -2.16 12.54
N LEU A 196 0.12 -2.41 11.35
CA LEU A 196 1.22 -1.64 10.77
C LEU A 196 0.75 -1.08 9.45
N ASP A 197 0.73 0.25 9.33
CA ASP A 197 0.49 0.93 8.06
C ASP A 197 1.83 1.09 7.33
N ILE A 198 1.91 0.52 6.14
CA ILE A 198 3.13 0.40 5.34
C ILE A 198 2.94 1.16 4.04
N ARG A 199 3.86 2.06 3.72
CA ARG A 199 3.99 2.66 2.39
C ARG A 199 5.05 1.91 1.61
N LEU A 200 4.67 1.34 0.48
CA LEU A 200 5.61 0.65 -0.41
C LEU A 200 6.67 1.62 -0.95
N THR A 201 7.93 1.22 -0.95
CA THR A 201 9.02 1.92 -1.64
C THR A 201 9.37 1.26 -2.97
N SER A 202 8.99 -0.01 -3.15
CA SER A 202 9.09 -0.74 -4.41
C SER A 202 7.72 -0.88 -5.08
N ALA A 203 7.67 -0.84 -6.42
CA ALA A 203 6.45 -1.10 -7.17
C ALA A 203 6.18 -2.62 -7.29
N VAL A 204 4.94 -3.06 -7.06
CA VAL A 204 4.55 -4.48 -7.15
C VAL A 204 3.24 -4.67 -7.93
N GLY A 205 3.12 -5.73 -8.72
CA GLY A 205 1.89 -5.95 -9.49
C GLY A 205 1.75 -7.35 -10.05
N SER A 206 0.51 -7.77 -10.33
CA SER A 206 0.19 -9.13 -10.79
C SER A 206 0.85 -9.48 -12.13
N ALA A 207 1.02 -8.51 -13.03
CA ALA A 207 1.62 -8.71 -14.34
C ALA A 207 3.16 -8.59 -14.37
N ARG A 208 3.71 -7.64 -13.62
CA ARG A 208 5.14 -7.35 -13.66
C ARG A 208 5.94 -8.20 -12.67
N SER A 209 5.39 -8.47 -11.50
CA SER A 209 6.12 -9.10 -10.42
C SER A 209 6.10 -10.62 -10.54
N ARG A 210 6.99 -11.29 -9.80
CA ARG A 210 7.08 -12.75 -9.71
C ARG A 210 7.07 -13.20 -8.26
N ALA A 211 6.59 -14.41 -8.00
CA ALA A 211 6.75 -15.03 -6.69
C ALA A 211 8.26 -15.15 -6.36
N GLY A 212 8.61 -14.91 -5.09
CA GLY A 212 10.00 -14.76 -4.64
C GLY A 212 10.63 -13.40 -4.95
N GLU A 213 9.90 -12.42 -5.49
CA GLU A 213 10.46 -11.08 -5.65
C GLU A 213 10.45 -10.32 -4.31
N LEU A 214 11.52 -9.58 -4.03
CA LEU A 214 11.63 -8.73 -2.84
C LEU A 214 10.66 -7.56 -2.95
N VAL A 215 9.96 -7.27 -1.85
CA VAL A 215 9.10 -6.09 -1.71
C VAL A 215 9.58 -5.27 -0.53
N GLU A 216 9.66 -3.97 -0.72
CA GLU A 216 10.14 -3.04 0.30
C GLU A 216 9.10 -1.96 0.59
N GLY A 217 9.10 -1.52 1.85
CA GLY A 217 8.28 -0.42 2.32
C GLY A 217 8.81 0.20 3.60
N VAL A 218 8.06 1.16 4.10
CA VAL A 218 8.32 1.85 5.37
C VAL A 218 7.05 1.95 6.18
N ILE A 219 7.18 1.87 7.50
CA ILE A 219 6.06 2.08 8.43
C ILE A 219 5.69 3.57 8.44
N CYS A 220 4.43 3.90 8.18
CA CYS A 220 3.95 5.29 8.00
C CYS A 220 3.82 6.07 9.31
N ALA A 221 3.54 5.41 10.42
CA ALA A 221 3.32 6.03 11.72
C ALA A 221 3.96 5.22 12.85
N PRO A 222 4.41 5.85 13.96
CA PRO A 222 4.94 5.13 15.09
C PRO A 222 3.93 4.13 15.63
N VAL A 223 4.36 2.89 15.74
CA VAL A 223 3.53 1.82 16.28
C VAL A 223 3.76 1.83 17.78
N THR A 224 2.68 2.02 18.54
CA THR A 224 2.74 2.17 20.00
C THR A 224 2.04 0.99 20.67
N VAL A 225 2.74 0.34 21.60
CA VAL A 225 2.21 -0.75 22.42
C VAL A 225 2.31 -0.33 23.89
N ASN A 226 1.19 -0.37 24.62
CA ASN A 226 1.13 0.05 26.03
C ASN A 226 1.74 1.44 26.30
N GLY A 227 1.48 2.40 25.40
CA GLY A 227 1.99 3.77 25.50
C GLY A 227 3.47 3.95 25.14
N ARG A 228 4.18 2.89 24.71
CA ARG A 228 5.58 2.95 24.26
C ARG A 228 5.69 2.70 22.76
N ALA A 229 6.43 3.56 22.06
CA ALA A 229 6.71 3.35 20.65
C ALA A 229 7.63 2.13 20.47
N VAL A 230 7.16 1.14 19.69
CA VAL A 230 7.93 -0.06 19.33
C VAL A 230 8.60 0.08 17.97
N PHE A 231 7.95 0.78 17.04
CA PHE A 231 8.53 1.17 15.75
C PHE A 231 8.33 2.66 15.55
N GLY A 232 9.34 3.35 15.03
CA GLY A 232 9.21 4.75 14.60
C GLY A 232 8.64 4.82 13.19
N ALA A 233 8.06 5.96 12.82
CA ALA A 233 7.77 6.22 11.42
C ALA A 233 9.05 6.19 10.57
N GLY A 234 8.94 5.70 9.34
CA GLY A 234 10.06 5.50 8.43
C GLY A 234 10.86 4.22 8.69
N THR A 235 10.55 3.44 9.74
CA THR A 235 11.18 2.13 9.97
C THR A 235 10.98 1.27 8.72
N ARG A 236 12.08 0.75 8.17
CA ARG A 236 12.04 -0.06 6.94
C ARG A 236 11.44 -1.43 7.23
N ILE A 237 10.64 -1.92 6.30
CA ILE A 237 10.12 -3.28 6.32
C ILE A 237 10.30 -3.92 4.95
N ARG A 238 10.73 -5.18 4.94
CA ARG A 238 10.90 -6.00 3.75
C ARG A 238 9.95 -7.18 3.77
N GLY A 239 9.76 -7.73 2.60
CA GLY A 239 8.92 -8.87 2.38
C GLY A 239 9.19 -9.56 1.07
N THR A 240 8.38 -10.57 0.77
CA THR A 240 8.42 -11.29 -0.50
C THR A 240 7.04 -11.33 -1.13
N VAL A 241 7.00 -11.36 -2.44
CA VAL A 241 5.81 -11.78 -3.17
C VAL A 241 5.66 -13.30 -2.99
N LEU A 242 4.58 -13.74 -2.34
CA LEU A 242 4.28 -15.17 -2.22
C LEU A 242 3.57 -15.69 -3.46
N ARG A 243 2.67 -14.89 -4.03
CA ARG A 243 1.88 -15.30 -5.21
C ARG A 243 1.58 -14.14 -6.15
N THR A 244 1.64 -14.42 -7.45
CA THR A 244 1.13 -13.54 -8.50
C THR A 244 0.33 -14.34 -9.51
N GLN A 245 -0.84 -13.84 -9.90
CA GLN A 245 -1.60 -14.37 -11.01
C GLN A 245 -2.07 -13.23 -11.89
N LYS A 246 -1.76 -13.31 -13.19
CA LYS A 246 -2.25 -12.36 -14.20
C LYS A 246 -3.68 -12.68 -14.58
N CYS A 247 -4.37 -11.68 -15.09
CA CYS A 247 -5.65 -11.85 -15.74
C CYS A 247 -5.42 -12.35 -17.18
N ARG A 248 -5.51 -13.67 -17.42
CA ARG A 248 -5.25 -14.24 -18.76
C ARG A 248 -6.42 -14.05 -19.73
N ASN A 249 -7.63 -13.96 -19.20
CA ASN A 249 -8.87 -13.87 -19.98
C ASN A 249 -10.01 -13.22 -19.17
N ALA A 250 -11.21 -13.18 -19.75
CA ALA A 250 -12.41 -12.61 -19.13
C ALA A 250 -12.82 -13.30 -17.81
N TYR A 251 -12.48 -14.56 -17.59
CA TYR A 251 -12.92 -15.35 -16.44
C TYR A 251 -11.89 -15.36 -15.30
N ASP A 252 -10.61 -15.20 -15.62
CA ASP A 252 -9.55 -15.15 -14.62
C ASP A 252 -9.52 -13.79 -13.91
N ARG A 253 -9.29 -13.82 -12.60
CA ARG A 253 -9.00 -12.62 -11.80
C ARG A 253 -7.50 -12.53 -11.57
N ALA A 254 -6.97 -11.31 -11.63
CA ALA A 254 -5.62 -11.07 -11.16
C ALA A 254 -5.57 -11.28 -9.64
N ASN A 255 -4.52 -11.92 -9.12
CA ASN A 255 -4.31 -12.09 -7.69
C ASN A 255 -2.87 -11.71 -7.32
N LEU A 256 -2.69 -11.17 -6.13
CA LEU A 256 -1.40 -10.81 -5.57
C LEU A 256 -1.38 -11.12 -4.07
N MET A 257 -0.32 -11.75 -3.58
CA MET A 257 -0.13 -12.03 -2.16
C MET A 257 1.28 -11.62 -1.76
N LEU A 258 1.36 -10.79 -0.73
CA LEU A 258 2.61 -10.22 -0.21
C LEU A 258 2.76 -10.68 1.24
N ASP A 259 3.98 -11.05 1.62
CA ASP A 259 4.35 -11.25 3.02
C ASP A 259 5.35 -10.17 3.43
N LEU A 260 4.87 -9.16 4.16
CA LEU A 260 5.65 -8.02 4.65
C LEU A 260 5.89 -8.19 6.15
N CYS A 261 7.00 -8.84 6.50
CA CYS A 261 7.21 -9.29 7.87
C CYS A 261 8.60 -9.00 8.44
N ASP A 262 9.60 -8.64 7.63
CA ASP A 262 10.98 -8.39 8.08
C ASP A 262 11.20 -6.91 8.38
N VAL A 263 11.07 -6.52 9.65
CA VAL A 263 11.29 -5.13 10.09
C VAL A 263 12.79 -4.90 10.36
N ILE A 264 13.36 -3.89 9.69
CA ILE A 264 14.76 -3.50 9.88
C ILE A 264 14.82 -2.38 10.92
N LEU A 265 15.41 -2.69 12.07
CA LEU A 265 15.52 -1.79 13.21
C LEU A 265 16.63 -0.74 13.00
N PRO A 266 16.61 0.39 13.74
CA PRO A 266 17.61 1.46 13.61
C PRO A 266 19.06 1.01 13.80
N ASN A 267 19.29 -0.02 14.60
CA ASN A 267 20.61 -0.62 14.82
C ASN A 267 21.06 -1.61 13.71
N GLY A 268 20.25 -1.77 12.66
CA GLY A 268 20.50 -2.71 11.55
C GLY A 268 20.07 -4.15 11.82
N SER A 269 19.58 -4.47 13.02
CA SER A 269 19.05 -5.82 13.31
C SER A 269 17.67 -6.02 12.70
N HIS A 270 17.33 -7.29 12.45
CA HIS A 270 16.10 -7.71 11.79
C HIS A 270 15.13 -8.32 12.79
N LEU A 271 13.85 -7.96 12.69
CA LEU A 271 12.75 -8.54 13.46
C LEU A 271 11.71 -9.10 12.50
N CYS A 272 11.69 -10.43 12.37
CA CYS A 272 10.67 -11.12 11.59
C CYS A 272 9.38 -11.27 12.39
N LEU A 273 8.34 -10.58 11.97
CA LEU A 273 6.98 -10.69 12.50
C LEU A 273 6.24 -11.85 11.81
N THR A 274 5.07 -12.23 12.31
CA THR A 274 4.10 -13.01 11.52
C THR A 274 2.93 -12.09 11.22
N THR A 275 2.72 -11.78 9.96
CA THR A 275 1.80 -10.72 9.52
C THR A 275 0.82 -11.23 8.49
N ARG A 276 -0.34 -10.58 8.40
CA ARG A 276 -1.31 -10.79 7.32
C ARG A 276 -1.74 -9.45 6.78
N LEU A 277 -1.75 -9.32 5.45
CA LEU A 277 -2.31 -8.15 4.79
C LEU A 277 -3.82 -8.08 5.05
N GLN A 278 -4.28 -6.95 5.57
CA GLN A 278 -5.70 -6.70 5.89
C GLN A 278 -6.36 -5.85 4.82
N SER A 279 -5.67 -4.80 4.37
CA SER A 279 -6.19 -3.89 3.37
C SER A 279 -5.07 -3.27 2.54
N VAL A 280 -5.44 -2.86 1.34
CA VAL A 280 -4.65 -1.96 0.52
C VAL A 280 -5.45 -0.67 0.42
N ASP A 281 -4.76 0.46 0.53
CA ASP A 281 -5.36 1.78 0.37
C ASP A 281 -5.64 2.03 -1.12
N ASN A 282 -6.67 1.34 -1.62
CA ASN A 282 -7.15 1.41 -2.98
C ASN A 282 -8.68 1.23 -3.03
N ALA A 283 -9.23 1.49 -4.21
CA ALA A 283 -10.66 1.45 -4.46
C ALA A 283 -11.13 0.29 -5.36
N ARG A 284 -10.23 -0.61 -5.76
CA ARG A 284 -10.47 -1.57 -6.87
C ARG A 284 -10.41 -3.01 -6.41
N GLU A 285 -9.41 -3.34 -5.59
CA GLU A 285 -9.14 -4.70 -5.17
C GLU A 285 -9.78 -4.99 -3.81
N THR A 286 -10.06 -6.26 -3.55
CA THR A 286 -10.50 -6.74 -2.24
C THR A 286 -9.41 -7.58 -1.64
N VAL A 287 -9.10 -7.40 -0.36
CA VAL A 287 -8.22 -8.29 0.38
C VAL A 287 -9.09 -9.30 1.13
N ARG A 288 -8.77 -10.59 1.00
CA ARG A 288 -9.35 -11.68 1.79
C ARG A 288 -8.24 -12.60 2.24
N ASP A 289 -8.08 -12.77 3.55
CA ASP A 289 -7.07 -13.67 4.13
C ASP A 289 -5.66 -13.41 3.59
N GLY A 290 -5.27 -12.13 3.43
CA GLY A 290 -3.97 -11.74 2.87
C GLY A 290 -3.88 -11.75 1.34
N LEU A 291 -4.83 -12.40 0.64
CA LEU A 291 -4.90 -12.43 -0.82
C LEU A 291 -5.58 -11.16 -1.35
N ILE A 292 -4.85 -10.41 -2.18
CA ILE A 292 -5.38 -9.28 -2.93
C ILE A 292 -6.01 -9.81 -4.20
N ILE A 293 -7.32 -9.59 -4.35
CA ILE A 293 -8.12 -10.11 -5.44
C ILE A 293 -8.52 -8.96 -6.38
N GLY A 294 -8.01 -9.02 -7.60
CA GLY A 294 -8.26 -8.12 -8.72
C GLY A 294 -9.70 -8.15 -9.20
N ILE A 295 -10.08 -7.27 -10.12
CA ILE A 295 -11.49 -7.07 -10.50
C ILE A 295 -12.06 -8.26 -11.32
N ALA A 296 -13.24 -8.75 -10.93
CA ALA A 296 -14.01 -9.79 -11.66
C ALA A 296 -14.69 -9.24 -12.93
N TYR A 297 -14.85 -10.07 -13.97
CA TYR A 297 -15.62 -9.74 -15.17
C TYR A 297 -16.72 -10.79 -15.40
N PRO A 298 -17.92 -10.42 -15.92
CA PRO A 298 -18.47 -9.07 -15.99
C PRO A 298 -18.89 -8.61 -14.59
N HIS A 299 -18.53 -7.38 -14.22
CA HIS A 299 -18.74 -6.93 -12.85
C HIS A 299 -20.24 -6.65 -12.63
N ASN A 300 -20.95 -7.49 -11.87
CA ASN A 300 -22.27 -7.09 -11.37
C ASN A 300 -22.16 -5.93 -10.36
N THR A 301 -20.96 -5.57 -9.88
CA THR A 301 -20.68 -4.33 -9.15
C THR A 301 -20.46 -3.12 -10.08
N ALA A 302 -20.33 -3.34 -11.39
CA ALA A 302 -20.54 -2.27 -12.37
C ALA A 302 -21.99 -1.77 -12.30
N SER A 303 -22.94 -2.49 -11.69
CA SER A 303 -24.31 -2.01 -11.49
C SER A 303 -24.45 -0.78 -10.59
N ARG A 304 -23.39 -0.10 -10.13
CA ARG A 304 -23.53 1.18 -9.41
C ARG A 304 -22.93 2.35 -10.19
N ILE A 305 -21.71 2.20 -10.71
CA ILE A 305 -21.10 3.20 -11.59
C ILE A 305 -21.63 3.05 -13.02
N SER A 306 -21.63 1.84 -13.59
CA SER A 306 -22.27 1.58 -14.88
C SER A 306 -23.78 1.72 -14.82
N MET A 307 -24.48 1.42 -13.72
CA MET A 307 -25.92 1.72 -13.67
C MET A 307 -26.21 3.21 -13.69
N GLY A 308 -25.35 4.05 -13.10
CA GLY A 308 -25.43 5.50 -13.24
C GLY A 308 -25.19 5.98 -14.65
N PHE A 309 -24.11 5.54 -15.29
CA PHE A 309 -23.81 5.89 -16.67
C PHE A 309 -24.79 5.27 -17.68
N HIS A 310 -25.33 4.09 -17.40
CA HIS A 310 -26.31 3.38 -18.23
C HIS A 310 -27.72 3.97 -18.02
N MET A 311 -28.08 4.44 -16.82
CA MET A 311 -29.28 5.26 -16.61
C MET A 311 -29.15 6.64 -17.23
N LEU A 312 -27.97 7.27 -17.16
CA LEU A 312 -27.68 8.52 -17.87
C LEU A 312 -27.72 8.31 -19.38
N GLY A 313 -27.24 7.17 -19.89
CA GLY A 313 -27.36 6.76 -21.28
C GLY A 313 -28.80 6.44 -21.71
N LYS A 314 -29.66 6.01 -20.79
CA LYS A 314 -31.11 5.86 -21.04
C LYS A 314 -31.85 7.20 -21.10
N LEU A 315 -31.45 8.18 -20.28
CA LEU A 315 -32.04 9.53 -20.26
C LEU A 315 -31.43 10.45 -21.34
N TYR A 316 -30.15 10.25 -21.66
CA TYR A 316 -29.36 11.02 -22.62
C TYR A 316 -28.45 10.09 -23.44
N PRO A 317 -28.98 9.47 -24.50
CA PRO A 317 -28.26 8.49 -25.34
C PRO A 317 -26.89 8.99 -25.82
N ALA A 318 -26.78 10.28 -26.15
CA ALA A 318 -25.53 10.90 -26.60
C ALA A 318 -24.39 10.82 -25.56
N VAL A 319 -24.71 10.85 -24.25
CA VAL A 319 -23.70 10.78 -23.18
C VAL A 319 -23.19 9.35 -22.99
N GLY A 320 -24.08 8.36 -23.10
CA GLY A 320 -23.68 6.95 -23.10
C GLY A 320 -22.76 6.62 -24.28
N TYR A 321 -23.14 7.04 -25.49
CA TYR A 321 -22.30 6.87 -26.68
C TYR A 321 -20.97 7.61 -26.57
N ALA A 322 -20.95 8.84 -26.03
CA ALA A 322 -19.70 9.59 -25.83
C ALA A 322 -18.77 8.92 -24.82
N PHE A 323 -19.31 8.30 -23.77
CA PHE A 323 -18.53 7.55 -22.78
C PHE A 323 -17.94 6.27 -23.37
N ASP A 324 -18.77 5.44 -24.03
CA ASP A 324 -18.32 4.18 -24.63
C ASP A 324 -17.31 4.44 -25.77
N SER A 325 -17.55 5.46 -26.59
CA SER A 325 -16.63 5.86 -27.67
C SER A 325 -15.33 6.47 -27.14
N ALA A 326 -15.33 7.22 -26.03
CA ALA A 326 -14.12 7.70 -25.39
C ALA A 326 -13.29 6.54 -24.81
N MET A 327 -13.94 5.61 -24.11
CA MET A 327 -13.28 4.40 -23.60
C MET A 327 -12.64 3.58 -24.73
N TYR A 328 -13.35 3.46 -25.87
CA TYR A 328 -12.87 2.75 -27.07
C TYR A 328 -11.75 3.51 -27.81
N ALA A 329 -11.91 4.81 -28.06
CA ALA A 329 -10.98 5.62 -28.86
C ALA A 329 -9.64 5.89 -28.15
N PHE A 330 -9.65 5.99 -26.81
CA PHE A 330 -8.43 6.21 -26.02
C PHE A 330 -7.77 4.91 -25.56
N GLY A 331 -8.26 3.73 -25.99
CA GLY A 331 -7.70 2.45 -25.59
C GLY A 331 -7.68 2.22 -24.08
N LEU A 332 -8.57 2.92 -23.35
CA LEU A 332 -8.73 2.82 -21.91
C LEU A 332 -9.37 1.47 -21.60
N THR A 333 -8.57 0.41 -21.71
CA THR A 333 -8.96 -0.89 -21.22
C THR A 333 -9.14 -0.80 -19.71
N TYR A 334 -10.23 -1.35 -19.19
CA TYR A 334 -10.34 -1.62 -17.76
C TYR A 334 -9.09 -2.42 -17.37
N HIS A 335 -8.09 -1.79 -16.74
CA HIS A 335 -6.83 -2.45 -16.40
C HIS A 335 -7.07 -3.45 -15.27
N ARG A 336 -7.49 -4.68 -15.59
CA ARG A 336 -7.86 -5.72 -14.61
C ARG A 336 -6.67 -6.32 -13.86
N GLU A 337 -5.47 -5.94 -14.26
CA GLU A 337 -4.24 -6.24 -13.52
C GLU A 337 -4.16 -5.40 -12.25
N ILE A 338 -3.55 -5.99 -11.23
CA ILE A 338 -3.17 -5.33 -10.00
C ILE A 338 -1.84 -4.63 -10.27
N ASP A 339 -1.81 -3.32 -10.07
CA ASP A 339 -0.63 -2.49 -10.24
C ASP A 339 -0.52 -1.49 -9.08
N TYR A 340 0.47 -1.71 -8.22
CA TYR A 340 0.78 -0.84 -7.09
C TYR A 340 2.14 -0.17 -7.30
N PRO A 341 2.17 1.14 -7.62
CA PRO A 341 3.42 1.88 -7.67
C PRO A 341 4.01 2.04 -6.26
N ALA A 342 5.29 2.44 -6.21
CA ALA A 342 5.85 2.98 -4.97
C ALA A 342 4.97 4.14 -4.45
N GLY A 343 4.79 4.22 -3.14
CA GLY A 343 3.86 5.12 -2.48
C GLY A 343 2.50 4.50 -2.15
N THR A 344 2.18 3.31 -2.69
CA THR A 344 0.93 2.61 -2.31
C THR A 344 0.97 2.23 -0.84
N GLU A 345 -0.09 2.56 -0.10
CA GLU A 345 -0.23 2.25 1.31
C GLU A 345 -1.00 0.93 1.53
N LEU A 346 -0.56 0.16 2.51
CA LEU A 346 -1.05 -1.17 2.87
C LEU A 346 -1.21 -1.21 4.39
N THR A 347 -2.22 -1.91 4.90
CA THR A 347 -2.29 -2.23 6.33
C THR A 347 -2.07 -3.72 6.50
N VAL A 348 -1.03 -4.08 7.26
CA VAL A 348 -0.80 -5.46 7.70
C VAL A 348 -1.08 -5.57 9.19
N GLN A 349 -1.48 -6.75 9.62
CA GLN A 349 -1.77 -7.02 11.03
C GLN A 349 -0.92 -8.18 11.53
N VAL A 350 -0.32 -7.99 12.70
CA VAL A 350 0.43 -9.02 13.41
C VAL A 350 -0.52 -10.16 13.82
N GLN A 351 -0.20 -11.37 13.39
CA GLN A 351 -1.01 -12.59 13.62
C GLN A 351 -0.54 -13.39 14.83
N LEU A 352 0.69 -13.18 15.29
CA LEU A 352 1.23 -13.84 16.47
C LEU A 352 2.00 -12.83 17.32
N PRO A 353 1.85 -12.89 18.65
CA PRO A 353 2.56 -11.97 19.50
C PRO A 353 4.07 -12.26 19.41
N CYS A 354 4.84 -11.19 19.25
CA CYS A 354 6.29 -11.26 19.08
C CYS A 354 6.97 -10.65 20.29
N ARG A 355 7.88 -11.39 20.94
CA ARG A 355 8.73 -10.81 22.00
C ARG A 355 9.67 -9.80 21.37
N PHE A 356 9.57 -8.56 21.81
CA PHE A 356 10.37 -7.49 21.29
C PHE A 356 10.56 -6.40 22.33
N ALA A 357 11.81 -6.11 22.65
CA ALA A 357 12.20 -4.91 23.36
C ALA A 357 12.68 -3.89 22.31
N PRO A 358 11.99 -2.74 22.16
CA PRO A 358 12.41 -1.75 21.18
C PRO A 358 13.81 -1.22 21.49
N PRO A 359 14.68 -1.06 20.48
CA PRO A 359 16.01 -0.49 20.69
C PRO A 359 15.89 0.96 21.16
N ALA A 360 16.95 1.45 21.82
CA ALA A 360 17.02 2.85 22.22
C ALA A 360 16.89 3.77 20.98
N GLY A 361 16.16 4.89 21.14
CA GLY A 361 15.97 5.88 20.08
C GLY A 361 14.72 5.71 19.22
N VAL A 362 13.86 4.71 19.49
CA VAL A 362 12.52 4.68 18.90
C VAL A 362 11.67 5.76 19.57
N THR A 363 11.33 6.82 18.82
CA THR A 363 10.54 7.93 19.33
C THR A 363 9.11 7.88 18.78
N PRO A 364 8.08 8.19 19.60
CA PRO A 364 6.75 8.48 19.10
C PRO A 364 6.77 9.78 18.28
N TRP A 365 5.60 10.21 17.81
CA TRP A 365 5.47 11.56 17.29
C TRP A 365 5.88 12.60 18.34
N PRO A 366 6.57 13.69 17.96
CA PRO A 366 6.82 14.81 18.85
C PRO A 366 5.52 15.29 19.48
N GLU A 367 5.49 15.38 20.80
CA GLU A 367 4.31 15.77 21.56
C GLU A 367 4.21 17.30 21.64
N LEU A 368 3.03 17.82 21.35
CA LEU A 368 2.70 19.22 21.52
C LEU A 368 2.06 19.43 22.89
N THR A 369 2.65 20.30 23.71
CA THR A 369 2.02 20.75 24.96
C THR A 369 1.14 21.96 24.70
N LEU A 370 -0.10 21.90 25.19
CA LEU A 370 -1.04 23.02 25.19
C LEU A 370 -1.29 23.43 26.64
N ASP A 371 -1.38 24.74 26.91
CA ASP A 371 -1.86 25.20 28.21
C ASP A 371 -3.34 24.85 28.39
N GLU A 372 -3.78 24.69 29.64
CA GLU A 372 -5.14 24.20 29.92
C GLU A 372 -6.23 25.15 29.42
N ALA A 373 -5.97 26.47 29.37
CA ALA A 373 -6.95 27.42 28.84
C ALA A 373 -7.15 27.22 27.34
N THR A 374 -6.07 27.08 26.58
CA THR A 374 -6.09 26.72 25.16
C THR A 374 -6.76 25.36 24.92
N ALA A 375 -6.40 24.34 25.70
CA ALA A 375 -6.98 23.00 25.57
C ALA A 375 -8.49 23.02 25.86
N ALA A 376 -8.93 23.71 26.93
CA ALA A 376 -10.35 23.85 27.27
C ALA A 376 -11.13 24.60 26.18
N HIS A 377 -10.57 25.67 25.62
CA HIS A 377 -11.18 26.40 24.50
C HIS A 377 -11.41 25.47 23.30
N LEU A 378 -10.38 24.72 22.87
CA LEU A 378 -10.49 23.79 21.75
C LEU A 378 -11.50 22.66 22.00
N ARG A 379 -11.56 22.10 23.21
CA ARG A 379 -12.55 21.06 23.57
C ARG A 379 -13.98 21.54 23.38
N SER A 380 -14.24 22.82 23.69
CA SER A 380 -15.56 23.46 23.57
C SER A 380 -15.91 23.92 22.14
N GLY A 381 -14.97 23.84 21.19
CA GLY A 381 -15.15 24.27 19.81
C GLY A 381 -16.24 23.48 19.05
N PRO A 382 -16.64 23.96 17.85
CA PRO A 382 -17.69 23.32 17.07
C PRO A 382 -17.34 21.87 16.76
N GLY A 383 -18.35 21.01 16.86
CA GLY A 383 -18.19 19.56 16.74
C GLY A 383 -18.55 18.99 15.37
N ARG A 384 -19.36 19.71 14.60
CA ARG A 384 -19.94 19.25 13.35
C ARG A 384 -19.97 20.39 12.34
N THR A 385 -19.80 20.04 11.07
CA THR A 385 -20.14 20.94 9.96
C THR A 385 -21.63 20.82 9.65
N GLU A 386 -22.16 21.70 8.81
CA GLU A 386 -23.57 21.67 8.38
C GLU A 386 -23.67 21.69 6.86
N SER A 387 -24.66 21.01 6.29
CA SER A 387 -25.00 21.18 4.88
C SER A 387 -25.70 22.52 4.63
N ALA A 388 -25.82 22.93 3.38
CA ALA A 388 -26.52 24.17 3.02
C ALA A 388 -28.00 24.21 3.46
N ASP A 389 -28.62 23.04 3.67
CA ASP A 389 -29.97 22.87 4.21
C ASP A 389 -30.01 22.62 5.73
N GLY A 390 -28.91 22.88 6.45
CA GLY A 390 -28.83 22.85 7.91
C GLY A 390 -28.75 21.46 8.53
N ARG A 391 -28.43 20.41 7.76
CA ARG A 391 -28.27 19.05 8.29
C ARG A 391 -26.85 18.85 8.84
N PRO A 392 -26.69 18.11 9.95
CA PRO A 392 -25.37 17.76 10.47
C PRO A 392 -24.51 17.01 9.44
N GLY A 393 -23.36 17.58 9.10
CA GLY A 393 -22.39 17.06 8.14
C GLY A 393 -21.26 16.27 8.79
N ASP A 394 -20.01 16.59 8.46
CA ASP A 394 -18.81 15.89 8.92
C ASP A 394 -18.48 16.24 10.37
N CYS A 395 -17.71 15.37 11.04
CA CYS A 395 -17.20 15.65 12.38
C CYS A 395 -15.94 16.51 12.30
N VAL A 396 -15.88 17.54 13.13
CA VAL A 396 -14.75 18.45 13.26
C VAL A 396 -13.90 17.96 14.44
N ASN A 397 -12.82 17.24 14.13
CA ASN A 397 -11.95 16.60 15.11
C ASN A 397 -10.45 16.84 14.82
N ILE A 398 -10.13 17.83 14.00
CA ILE A 398 -8.76 18.23 13.69
C ILE A 398 -8.61 19.74 13.88
N VAL A 399 -7.51 20.15 14.51
CA VAL A 399 -7.02 21.52 14.61
C VAL A 399 -5.63 21.57 14.00
N LEU A 400 -5.40 22.49 13.08
CA LEU A 400 -4.09 22.76 12.50
C LEU A 400 -3.63 24.15 12.98
N LEU A 401 -2.42 24.25 13.52
CA LEU A 401 -1.81 25.52 13.93
C LEU A 401 -0.67 25.87 12.96
N GLY A 402 -0.77 27.03 12.31
CA GLY A 402 0.21 27.48 11.32
C GLY A 402 -0.37 28.40 10.25
N THR A 403 0.49 28.89 9.37
CA THR A 403 0.07 29.74 8.23
C THR A 403 -0.56 28.90 7.12
N ALA A 404 -1.40 29.50 6.28
CA ALA A 404 -1.99 28.83 5.12
C ALA A 404 -0.92 28.25 4.16
N ALA A 405 0.24 28.91 4.05
CA ALA A 405 1.36 28.45 3.24
C ALA A 405 1.98 27.16 3.80
N GLN A 406 2.20 27.09 5.11
CA GLN A 406 2.71 25.89 5.78
C GLN A 406 1.75 24.71 5.65
N LEU A 407 0.45 24.95 5.81
CA LEU A 407 -0.56 23.91 5.61
C LEU A 407 -0.52 23.36 4.18
N ARG A 408 -0.53 24.24 3.16
CA ARG A 408 -0.42 23.83 1.74
C ARG A 408 0.83 23.01 1.49
N GLN A 409 1.98 23.50 1.96
CA GLN A 409 3.26 22.79 1.83
C GLN A 409 3.21 21.40 2.49
N GLY A 410 2.66 21.30 3.70
CA GLY A 410 2.50 20.04 4.43
C GLY A 410 1.65 19.03 3.68
N PHE A 411 0.48 19.44 3.22
CA PHE A 411 -0.43 18.59 2.47
C PHE A 411 0.17 18.15 1.13
N GLU A 412 0.76 19.07 0.37
CA GLU A 412 1.40 18.77 -0.92
C GLU A 412 2.59 17.81 -0.76
N ALA A 413 3.43 18.03 0.26
CA ALA A 413 4.55 17.13 0.57
C ALA A 413 4.07 15.73 1.00
N ALA A 414 2.89 15.64 1.62
CA ALA A 414 2.25 14.38 1.98
C ALA A 414 1.49 13.71 0.81
N GLY A 415 1.53 14.28 -0.39
CA GLY A 415 0.87 13.75 -1.59
C GLY A 415 -0.62 14.09 -1.69
N TRP A 416 -1.12 15.04 -0.89
CA TRP A 416 -2.47 15.58 -1.01
C TRP A 416 -2.50 16.72 -2.03
N THR A 417 -3.59 16.82 -2.77
CA THR A 417 -3.78 17.82 -3.82
C THR A 417 -4.91 18.77 -3.47
N PRO A 418 -4.80 20.09 -3.75
CA PRO A 418 -5.90 21.03 -3.55
C PRO A 418 -7.10 20.64 -4.44
N ALA A 419 -8.31 20.63 -3.88
CA ALA A 419 -9.51 20.51 -4.70
C ALA A 419 -9.83 21.86 -5.36
N GLU A 420 -9.85 21.91 -6.70
CA GLU A 420 -10.25 23.12 -7.43
C GLU A 420 -11.72 23.48 -7.07
N LYS A 421 -11.99 24.78 -6.82
CA LYS A 421 -13.33 25.30 -6.55
C LYS A 421 -14.17 25.31 -7.83
N THR A 422 -14.57 24.14 -8.32
CA THR A 422 -15.40 24.06 -9.53
C THR A 422 -16.85 23.98 -9.12
N GLY A 423 -17.58 25.07 -9.36
CA GLY A 423 -19.00 25.22 -9.06
C GLY A 423 -19.84 24.05 -9.57
N MET A 424 -20.77 23.63 -8.72
CA MET A 424 -21.60 22.43 -8.86
C MET A 424 -22.74 22.60 -9.89
N VAL A 425 -22.46 23.15 -11.07
CA VAL A 425 -23.45 23.35 -12.14
C VAL A 425 -22.91 22.77 -13.45
N TYR A 426 -23.64 21.78 -14.00
CA TYR A 426 -23.33 20.93 -15.17
C TYR A 426 -22.46 19.69 -14.91
N GLY A 427 -22.85 18.87 -13.92
CA GLY A 427 -22.13 17.67 -13.48
C GLY A 427 -21.79 16.61 -14.54
N ALA A 428 -22.45 16.54 -15.70
CA ALA A 428 -22.11 15.56 -16.74
C ALA A 428 -21.13 16.10 -17.81
N LYS A 429 -21.33 17.34 -18.28
CA LYS A 429 -20.47 17.98 -19.30
C LYS A 429 -19.12 18.38 -18.72
N THR A 430 -19.11 18.93 -17.50
CA THR A 430 -17.89 19.27 -16.78
C THR A 430 -17.10 18.01 -16.44
N PHE A 431 -17.79 16.93 -16.06
CA PHE A 431 -17.16 15.63 -15.84
C PHE A 431 -16.52 15.08 -17.12
N LEU A 432 -17.24 15.08 -18.25
CA LEU A 432 -16.68 14.64 -19.54
C LEU A 432 -15.50 15.51 -20.00
N ALA A 433 -15.54 16.82 -19.77
CA ALA A 433 -14.46 17.75 -20.10
C ALA A 433 -13.23 17.56 -19.19
N VAL A 434 -13.43 17.24 -17.91
CA VAL A 434 -12.36 16.86 -17.00
C VAL A 434 -11.69 15.58 -17.48
N LEU A 435 -12.47 14.52 -17.81
CA LEU A 435 -11.93 13.28 -18.41
C LEU A 435 -11.09 13.53 -19.67
N GLN A 436 -11.47 14.52 -20.48
CA GLN A 436 -10.82 14.84 -21.74
C GLN A 436 -9.54 15.66 -21.60
N GLN A 437 -9.31 16.35 -20.48
CA GLN A 437 -8.18 17.29 -20.36
C GLN A 437 -7.25 17.06 -19.17
N LYS A 438 -7.69 16.44 -18.08
CA LYS A 438 -6.82 16.09 -16.95
C LYS A 438 -7.29 14.78 -16.35
N GLY A 439 -6.34 13.91 -15.99
CA GLY A 439 -6.65 12.71 -15.20
C GLY A 439 -7.52 13.06 -14.00
N TYR A 440 -8.27 12.06 -13.53
CA TYR A 440 -9.40 12.06 -12.60
C TYR A 440 -9.28 12.85 -11.26
N ALA A 441 -8.26 13.69 -11.06
CA ALA A 441 -7.84 14.40 -9.87
C ALA A 441 -8.59 15.71 -9.50
N THR A 442 -9.75 16.03 -10.08
CA THR A 442 -10.40 17.35 -9.85
C THR A 442 -11.94 17.32 -9.68
N ALA A 443 -12.56 16.17 -9.39
CA ALA A 443 -14.02 16.11 -9.22
C ALA A 443 -14.51 16.85 -7.95
N PRO A 444 -15.65 17.58 -8.02
CA PRO A 444 -16.12 18.45 -6.94
C PRO A 444 -16.52 17.68 -5.68
N VAL A 445 -16.29 18.30 -4.52
CA VAL A 445 -16.60 17.80 -3.18
C VAL A 445 -17.81 18.56 -2.64
N SER A 446 -18.76 17.89 -1.97
CA SER A 446 -19.93 18.56 -1.37
C SER A 446 -19.48 19.66 -0.41
N THR A 447 -20.04 20.86 -0.57
CA THR A 447 -19.74 22.01 0.29
C THR A 447 -20.48 21.87 1.61
N PHE A 448 -19.75 21.52 2.67
CA PHE A 448 -20.22 21.69 4.04
C PHE A 448 -19.75 23.03 4.60
N LEU A 449 -20.53 23.60 5.50
CA LEU A 449 -20.35 24.91 6.09
C LEU A 449 -19.99 24.79 7.57
N MET A 450 -19.30 25.80 8.09
CA MET A 450 -19.08 26.01 9.51
C MET A 450 -19.75 27.31 9.91
N GLY A 451 -20.94 27.21 10.53
CA GLY A 451 -21.93 28.28 10.50
C GLY A 451 -22.28 28.61 9.05
N ASP A 452 -22.20 29.88 8.66
CA ASP A 452 -22.46 30.31 7.27
C ASP A 452 -21.22 30.31 6.37
N ARG A 453 -20.06 29.81 6.84
CA ARG A 453 -18.79 29.93 6.12
C ARG A 453 -18.40 28.64 5.37
N PRO A 454 -18.10 28.72 4.06
CA PRO A 454 -17.52 27.59 3.31
C PRO A 454 -16.05 27.36 3.71
N PRO A 455 -15.47 26.19 3.40
CA PRO A 455 -14.07 25.90 3.72
C PRO A 455 -13.11 26.84 2.99
N ASP A 456 -12.07 27.27 3.70
CA ASP A 456 -10.99 28.10 3.18
C ASP A 456 -10.02 27.28 2.32
N LEU A 457 -9.72 26.05 2.76
CA LEU A 457 -8.89 25.08 2.05
C LEU A 457 -9.60 23.73 1.97
N VAL A 458 -9.40 23.02 0.86
CA VAL A 458 -9.87 21.65 0.65
C VAL A 458 -8.75 20.87 -0.01
N PHE A 459 -8.38 19.73 0.57
CA PHE A 459 -7.41 18.82 -0.02
C PHE A 459 -8.01 17.44 -0.23
N GLN A 460 -7.49 16.73 -1.23
CA GLN A 460 -7.86 15.35 -1.53
C GLN A 460 -6.64 14.50 -1.87
N LYS A 461 -6.67 13.22 -1.49
CA LYS A 461 -5.68 12.20 -1.87
C LYS A 461 -6.42 11.05 -2.56
N GLN A 462 -6.03 10.75 -3.80
CA GLN A 462 -6.74 9.80 -4.65
C GLN A 462 -6.25 8.38 -4.47
N LEU A 463 -7.18 7.41 -4.56
CA LEU A 463 -6.91 5.99 -4.43
C LEU A 463 -7.28 5.25 -5.73
N ASN A 464 -6.59 5.55 -6.83
CA ASN A 464 -6.73 4.92 -8.15
C ASN A 464 -8.16 4.94 -8.79
N THR A 465 -9.20 5.48 -8.13
CA THR A 465 -10.57 5.67 -8.65
C THR A 465 -11.30 6.82 -7.95
N PHE A 466 -12.51 7.17 -8.42
CA PHE A 466 -13.42 8.11 -7.75
C PHE A 466 -14.23 7.53 -6.59
N ALA A 467 -14.36 6.21 -6.49
CA ALA A 467 -15.25 5.57 -5.52
C ALA A 467 -14.70 5.63 -4.10
N LYS A 468 -13.37 5.72 -3.95
CA LYS A 468 -12.71 5.99 -2.69
C LYS A 468 -11.69 7.10 -2.82
N ARG A 469 -11.77 8.05 -1.90
CA ARG A 469 -10.94 9.26 -1.88
C ARG A 469 -10.86 9.72 -0.43
N HIS A 470 -9.69 10.20 -0.09
CA HIS A 470 -9.48 10.93 1.14
C HIS A 470 -9.75 12.40 0.89
N HIS A 471 -10.49 13.05 1.78
CA HIS A 471 -10.77 14.48 1.71
C HIS A 471 -10.62 15.12 3.06
N VAL A 472 -10.13 16.35 3.07
CA VAL A 472 -10.15 17.21 4.25
C VAL A 472 -10.60 18.61 3.87
N ARG A 473 -11.55 19.12 4.63
CA ARG A 473 -12.05 20.50 4.54
C ARG A 473 -11.54 21.27 5.75
N ILE A 474 -11.10 22.51 5.52
CA ILE A 474 -10.39 23.29 6.52
C ILE A 474 -10.95 24.71 6.55
N TRP A 475 -11.28 25.20 7.75
CA TRP A 475 -11.83 26.53 8.02
C TRP A 475 -10.91 27.31 8.95
N ARG A 476 -10.65 28.57 8.63
CA ARG A 476 -9.85 29.47 9.46
C ARG A 476 -10.67 29.97 10.65
N LEU A 477 -10.10 29.87 11.84
CA LEU A 477 -10.64 30.54 13.02
C LEU A 477 -10.37 32.05 12.94
N SER A 478 -11.34 32.85 13.39
CA SER A 478 -11.21 34.31 13.44
C SER A 478 -10.18 34.75 14.49
N GLU A 479 -10.14 34.03 15.60
CA GLU A 479 -9.22 34.27 16.70
C GLU A 479 -8.06 33.27 16.66
N PRO A 480 -6.83 33.70 16.96
CA PRO A 480 -5.69 32.79 17.09
C PRO A 480 -5.83 31.92 18.34
N VAL A 481 -5.27 30.72 18.28
CA VAL A 481 -5.23 29.78 19.42
C VAL A 481 -3.79 29.68 19.90
N GLY A 482 -3.55 29.97 21.18
CA GLY A 482 -2.18 30.04 21.73
C GLY A 482 -1.29 31.06 21.02
N GLY A 483 -1.87 32.13 20.44
CA GLY A 483 -1.14 33.13 19.65
C GLY A 483 -0.83 32.73 18.20
N GLU A 484 -1.20 31.52 17.78
CA GLU A 484 -0.97 31.02 16.42
C GLU A 484 -2.24 31.07 15.57
N THR A 485 -2.07 31.20 14.24
CA THR A 485 -3.19 31.08 13.32
C THR A 485 -3.72 29.64 13.38
N ALA A 486 -5.00 29.50 13.71
CA ALA A 486 -5.63 28.21 13.93
C ALA A 486 -6.68 27.90 12.86
N TRP A 487 -6.79 26.63 12.52
CA TRP A 487 -7.71 26.12 11.52
C TRP A 487 -8.42 24.89 12.08
N LEU A 488 -9.73 24.83 11.91
CA LEU A 488 -10.51 23.64 12.17
C LEU A 488 -10.62 22.82 10.90
N ALA A 489 -10.59 21.50 11.03
CA ALA A 489 -10.72 20.61 9.90
C ALA A 489 -11.62 19.41 10.19
N ALA A 490 -12.28 18.96 9.12
CA ALA A 490 -13.09 17.76 9.07
C ALA A 490 -12.60 16.92 7.89
N ALA A 491 -12.22 15.67 8.18
CA ALA A 491 -11.71 14.75 7.18
C ALA A 491 -12.65 13.56 7.00
N THR A 492 -12.81 13.11 5.75
CA THR A 492 -13.67 11.99 5.37
C THR A 492 -13.01 11.09 4.35
N HIS A 493 -13.10 9.78 4.57
CA HIS A 493 -12.73 8.75 3.61
C HIS A 493 -13.98 8.27 2.86
N ASP A 494 -14.08 8.54 1.56
CA ASP A 494 -15.11 7.93 0.72
C ASP A 494 -14.83 6.42 0.60
N VAL A 495 -15.81 5.56 0.86
CA VAL A 495 -15.72 4.09 0.69
C VAL A 495 -16.62 3.57 -0.43
N GLY A 496 -17.42 4.44 -1.05
CA GLY A 496 -18.20 4.12 -2.26
C GLY A 496 -19.17 5.22 -2.68
N ILE A 497 -20.04 4.90 -3.64
CA ILE A 497 -21.07 5.82 -4.16
C ILE A 497 -22.48 5.22 -3.93
N GLY A 498 -23.36 5.99 -3.31
CA GLY A 498 -24.79 5.74 -3.14
C GLY A 498 -25.65 6.49 -4.16
N ALA A 499 -26.83 5.96 -4.44
CA ALA A 499 -27.87 6.64 -5.21
C ALA A 499 -29.15 6.67 -4.37
N GLU A 500 -29.88 7.78 -4.41
CA GLU A 500 -31.20 7.85 -3.79
C GLU A 500 -32.19 6.89 -4.47
N LYS A 501 -33.28 6.52 -3.77
CA LYS A 501 -34.30 5.57 -4.27
C LYS A 501 -34.92 5.99 -5.62
N ALA A 502 -34.91 7.29 -5.94
CA ALA A 502 -35.40 7.84 -7.20
C ALA A 502 -34.34 7.89 -8.33
N GLY A 503 -33.07 7.60 -8.04
CA GLY A 503 -31.97 7.56 -9.02
C GLY A 503 -31.51 8.93 -9.56
N LEU A 504 -32.04 10.04 -9.03
CA LEU A 504 -31.81 11.40 -9.53
C LEU A 504 -30.63 12.12 -8.86
N SER A 505 -30.22 11.67 -7.67
CA SER A 505 -29.14 12.27 -6.87
C SER A 505 -28.14 11.21 -6.39
N TRP A 506 -26.86 11.57 -6.40
CA TRP A 506 -25.71 10.73 -6.08
C TRP A 506 -25.02 11.26 -4.84
N TYR A 507 -24.60 10.37 -3.93
CA TYR A 507 -23.82 10.76 -2.76
C TYR A 507 -22.65 9.81 -2.54
N HIS A 508 -21.59 10.30 -1.89
CA HIS A 508 -20.49 9.44 -1.46
C HIS A 508 -20.86 8.79 -0.13
N ARG A 509 -20.64 7.47 -0.03
CA ARG A 509 -20.66 6.77 1.26
C ARG A 509 -19.29 6.94 1.89
N ILE A 510 -19.26 7.37 3.14
CA ILE A 510 -18.04 7.58 3.89
C ILE A 510 -17.75 6.41 4.84
N ASP A 511 -16.49 6.18 5.19
CA ASP A 511 -16.12 5.25 6.26
C ASP A 511 -16.79 5.72 7.56
N SER A 512 -17.51 4.81 8.22
CA SER A 512 -18.15 5.11 9.49
C SER A 512 -17.14 5.39 10.59
N HIS A 513 -15.92 4.84 10.51
CA HIS A 513 -14.87 5.04 11.51
C HIS A 513 -14.05 6.29 11.16
N ILE A 514 -14.63 7.46 11.40
CA ILE A 514 -14.09 8.76 10.97
C ILE A 514 -12.69 9.06 11.53
N ASP A 515 -12.32 8.47 12.67
CA ASP A 515 -11.03 8.69 13.29
C ASP A 515 -9.88 8.09 12.48
N ARG A 516 -10.15 7.05 11.68
CA ARG A 516 -9.12 6.49 10.77
C ARG A 516 -8.62 7.53 9.79
N GLU A 517 -9.50 8.41 9.34
CA GLU A 517 -9.12 9.48 8.41
C GLU A 517 -8.35 10.59 9.13
N ARG A 518 -8.76 10.96 10.35
CA ARG A 518 -8.01 11.88 11.22
C ARG A 518 -6.60 11.36 11.50
N ASP A 519 -6.49 10.08 11.84
CA ASP A 519 -5.23 9.44 12.18
C ASP A 519 -4.35 9.32 10.92
N LYS A 520 -4.94 9.10 9.74
CA LYS A 520 -4.24 9.20 8.45
C LYS A 520 -3.68 10.59 8.19
N ILE A 521 -4.46 11.65 8.40
CA ILE A 521 -3.98 13.05 8.28
C ILE A 521 -2.78 13.30 9.19
N ALA A 522 -2.86 12.84 10.45
CA ALA A 522 -1.75 12.93 11.39
C ALA A 522 -0.51 12.19 10.85
N ALA A 523 -0.66 10.93 10.45
CA ALA A 523 0.43 10.12 9.91
C ALA A 523 1.06 10.76 8.68
N ASP A 524 0.26 11.15 7.70
CA ASP A 524 0.71 11.75 6.44
C ASP A 524 1.48 13.05 6.66
N LEU A 525 0.93 13.98 7.45
CA LEU A 525 1.58 15.26 7.72
C LEU A 525 2.83 15.10 8.59
N MET A 526 2.78 14.29 9.66
CA MET A 526 3.93 14.08 10.53
C MET A 526 5.07 13.34 9.81
N PHE A 527 4.76 12.43 8.89
CA PHE A 527 5.76 11.72 8.10
C PHE A 527 6.59 12.65 7.20
N THR A 528 6.05 13.83 6.82
CA THR A 528 6.82 14.84 6.08
C THR A 528 7.95 15.47 6.89
N GLY A 529 7.89 15.38 8.22
CA GLY A 529 8.80 16.08 9.13
C GLY A 529 8.60 17.60 9.19
N LEU A 530 7.59 18.15 8.51
CA LEU A 530 7.29 19.59 8.50
C LEU A 530 6.61 20.08 9.79
N PRO A 531 5.62 19.37 10.37
CA PRO A 531 5.02 19.78 11.62
C PRO A 531 5.98 19.58 12.81
N ARG A 532 5.85 20.43 13.84
CA ARG A 532 6.67 20.36 15.06
C ARG A 532 6.13 19.40 16.11
N GLY A 533 4.88 18.96 16.01
CA GLY A 533 4.30 17.99 16.92
C GLY A 533 2.78 17.90 16.88
N VAL A 534 2.26 16.92 17.63
CA VAL A 534 0.83 16.62 17.77
C VAL A 534 0.40 16.52 19.22
N CYS A 535 -0.86 16.86 19.48
CA CYS A 535 -1.55 16.65 20.76
C CYS A 535 -2.89 15.97 20.51
N TRP A 536 -3.23 14.98 21.33
CA TRP A 536 -4.53 14.32 21.31
C TRP A 536 -5.38 14.85 22.47
N LEU A 537 -6.43 15.61 22.15
CA LEU A 537 -7.33 16.19 23.14
C LEU A 537 -8.59 15.34 23.29
N ASP A 538 -8.84 14.79 24.48
CA ASP A 538 -10.12 14.15 24.79
C ASP A 538 -11.26 15.17 24.86
N ARG A 539 -12.38 14.86 24.20
CA ARG A 539 -13.65 15.57 24.32
C ARG A 539 -14.68 14.62 24.94
N PRO A 540 -14.82 14.59 26.27
CA PRO A 540 -15.69 13.62 26.96
C PRO A 540 -17.16 13.78 26.56
N ASP A 541 -17.60 15.01 26.30
CA ASP A 541 -18.99 15.33 25.92
C ASP A 541 -19.26 15.17 24.41
N PHE A 542 -18.24 14.82 23.61
CA PHE A 542 -18.43 14.66 22.17
C PHE A 542 -19.11 13.33 21.85
N PRO A 543 -20.20 13.31 21.06
CA PRO A 543 -20.92 12.09 20.73
C PRO A 543 -19.99 11.04 20.11
N ARG A 544 -19.96 9.85 20.71
CA ARG A 544 -19.17 8.70 20.21
C ARG A 544 -19.81 8.04 18.99
N THR A 545 -21.10 8.28 18.78
CA THR A 545 -21.83 7.86 17.59
C THR A 545 -22.66 9.02 17.06
N ALA A 546 -22.79 9.10 15.74
CA ALA A 546 -23.59 10.11 15.08
C ALA A 546 -24.11 9.60 13.73
N LYS A 547 -24.92 10.41 13.04
CA LYS A 547 -25.27 10.20 11.63
C LYS A 547 -24.82 11.39 10.80
N ASN A 548 -24.38 11.15 9.57
CA ASN A 548 -24.08 12.20 8.60
C ASN A 548 -25.36 12.71 7.90
N ALA A 549 -25.21 13.69 7.01
CA ALA A 549 -26.31 14.30 6.27
C ALA A 549 -27.03 13.33 5.31
N THR A 550 -26.42 12.19 4.96
CA THR A 550 -26.99 11.12 4.11
C THR A 550 -27.60 9.98 4.93
N GLY A 551 -27.48 10.02 6.26
CA GLY A 551 -28.04 9.05 7.20
C GLY A 551 -27.13 7.86 7.56
N ASP A 552 -25.90 7.84 7.04
CA ASP A 552 -24.88 6.84 7.37
C ASP A 552 -24.37 7.04 8.81
N ASP A 553 -24.04 5.94 9.47
CA ASP A 553 -23.52 5.96 10.84
C ASP A 553 -22.07 6.43 10.88
N LEU A 554 -21.75 7.25 11.88
CA LEU A 554 -20.42 7.71 12.22
C LEU A 554 -20.07 7.22 13.62
N VAL A 555 -18.85 6.74 13.78
CA VAL A 555 -18.29 6.21 15.02
C VAL A 555 -16.97 6.91 15.27
N THR A 556 -16.79 7.39 16.50
CA THR A 556 -15.60 8.12 16.91
C THR A 556 -15.24 7.84 18.37
N ASP A 557 -13.95 7.86 18.66
CA ASP A 557 -13.34 7.90 20.00
C ASP A 557 -13.50 9.26 20.67
N GLY A 558 -14.03 10.26 19.94
CA GLY A 558 -14.25 11.64 20.35
C GLY A 558 -13.02 12.36 20.87
N ARG A 559 -11.84 11.97 20.40
CA ARG A 559 -10.61 12.77 20.52
C ARG A 559 -10.52 13.78 19.38
N MET A 560 -9.80 14.86 19.64
CA MET A 560 -9.45 15.87 18.67
C MET A 560 -7.93 15.88 18.48
N LEU A 561 -7.49 15.79 17.23
CA LEU A 561 -6.10 15.97 16.85
C LEU A 561 -5.79 17.47 16.83
N VAL A 562 -4.72 17.89 17.51
CA VAL A 562 -4.10 19.20 17.30
C VAL A 562 -2.72 18.98 16.72
N LEU A 563 -2.43 19.56 15.56
CA LEU A 563 -1.14 19.45 14.88
C LEU A 563 -0.60 20.85 14.60
N ALA A 564 0.65 21.09 15.00
CA ALA A 564 1.27 22.40 14.85
C ALA A 564 2.43 22.37 13.86
N PHE A 565 2.49 23.39 13.01
CA PHE A 565 3.66 23.71 12.19
C PHE A 565 4.63 24.59 12.99
N PRO A 566 5.88 24.78 12.51
CA PRO A 566 6.84 25.68 13.17
C PRO A 566 6.24 27.08 13.34
N ALA A 567 6.40 27.66 14.53
CA ALA A 567 5.94 29.02 14.79
C ALA A 567 6.64 29.99 13.82
N HIS A 568 5.87 30.84 13.16
CA HIS A 568 6.48 31.90 12.36
C HIS A 568 7.08 32.92 13.32
N ALA A 569 8.40 33.15 13.25
CA ALA A 569 8.99 34.31 13.91
C ALA A 569 8.29 35.54 13.33
N ALA A 570 7.51 36.24 14.14
CA ALA A 570 6.99 37.54 13.76
C ALA A 570 8.20 38.36 13.30
N THR A 571 8.23 38.74 12.03
CA THR A 571 9.20 39.71 11.54
C THR A 571 9.01 40.95 12.41
N ALA A 572 9.92 41.14 13.36
CA ALA A 572 10.00 42.37 14.12
C ALA A 572 10.14 43.48 13.09
N GLY A 573 9.07 44.25 12.93
CA GLY A 573 9.08 45.41 12.07
C GLY A 573 10.21 46.30 12.53
N THR A 574 11.29 46.35 11.75
CA THR A 574 12.21 47.46 11.80
C THR A 574 11.42 48.66 11.32
N GLY A 575 10.81 49.37 12.27
CA GLY A 575 10.35 50.73 12.05
C GLY A 575 11.57 51.54 11.65
N SER A 576 11.64 51.92 10.37
CA SER A 576 12.52 53.01 9.97
C SER A 576 11.91 54.29 10.52
N ALA A 577 12.43 54.73 11.66
CA ALA A 577 12.53 56.16 11.92
C ALA A 577 13.66 56.68 11.03
N ASP A 578 13.28 57.35 9.94
CA ASP A 578 13.80 58.66 9.51
C ASP A 578 13.07 59.11 8.25
#